data_AF-A0A0P7XMY0-F1
#
_entry.id   AF-A0A0P7XMY0-F1
#
_cell.length_a   1.000
_cell.length_b   1.000
_cell.length_c   1.000
_cell.angle_alpha   90.00
_cell.angle_beta   90.00
_cell.angle_gamma   90.00
#
_symmetry.space_group_name_H-M   'P 1'
#
loop_
_entity.id
_entity.type
_entity.pdbx_description
1 polymer ?
#
loop_
_entity_poly.entity_id
_entity_poly.type
_entity_poly.pdbx_seq_one_letter_code
_entity_poly.pdbx_strand_id
1 'polypeptide(L)'
;MTEIVTRSEDEAHCPADHHADVVIVGAGNAALCAALAARDRGASVLVLEAAPKPEAGGNSTYTAGAMRVVYNGVDDVKSLVPDLGEAEIKNTDFGQYSEDDFFDDMFRVTAFRTDPDLCEALVRKSLPTLQWMRRQGVRFQTSHGRQAHKVNGRFRFWGGLVCEVWGGGPGLVDMLSDAARGKGIEILYQTLATDLIVTDGRVRGVRATRDGKDLVIGAQAVILACGGFESNAEMRARYLGQNWDLAKVRGTRFNMGLGHAMALSAGARPAGHWSGAHAVAWDQNAPEYGDLAVGDAFQKHSYPFGIVVNAHGKRFIDEGADFRNYTYAKYGREILEQPGQFAWQVFDGKVAHMLRDEYRIREVTRVEAGSLQELAQKLEGVDPKGFLHTVETFNQAILQDRPFDPTVKDGRAAMGLEVQKSNWANPIDTPPFEAYAVTCGVTFTFGGLKITPDAEVEHLTGTPIPGLFAAGEIVGGLFYNNYPGGTGLTSGAVFGKIAGESAAAHVQTAQSAGESGTTARPARPATIRG
;
A
#
# COMPACT_ATOMS: atom_id res chain seq x y z
N MET A 1 21.75 -15.93 35.77
CA MET A 1 21.00 -15.11 36.73
C MET A 1 20.61 -13.85 35.99
N THR A 2 19.38 -13.85 35.47
CA THR A 2 18.83 -12.77 34.66
C THR A 2 17.96 -11.96 35.61
N GLU A 3 18.35 -10.72 35.90
CA GLU A 3 17.53 -9.81 36.71
C GLU A 3 16.24 -9.52 35.95
N ILE A 4 15.14 -10.07 36.44
CA ILE A 4 13.80 -9.61 36.12
C ILE A 4 13.65 -8.30 36.88
N VAL A 5 13.88 -7.18 36.20
CA VAL A 5 13.52 -5.86 36.71
C VAL A 5 11.99 -5.78 36.71
N THR A 6 11.38 -6.11 37.84
CA THR A 6 9.99 -5.75 38.11
C THR A 6 9.93 -4.23 38.21
N ARG A 7 9.45 -3.56 37.15
CA ARG A 7 9.12 -2.13 37.19
C ARG A 7 8.00 -1.92 38.21
N SER A 8 8.19 -0.97 39.11
CA SER A 8 7.30 -0.71 40.25
C SER A 8 5.98 -0.07 39.82
N GLU A 9 4.94 -0.25 40.64
CA GLU A 9 3.59 0.33 40.47
C GLU A 9 3.57 1.88 40.44
N ASP A 10 4.69 2.55 40.76
CA ASP A 10 4.82 4.02 40.77
C ASP A 10 4.98 4.66 39.36
N GLU A 11 5.16 3.88 38.29
CA GLU A 11 5.13 4.44 36.92
C GLU A 11 3.71 4.81 36.44
N ALA A 12 2.66 4.39 37.14
CA ALA A 12 1.26 4.62 36.76
C ALA A 12 0.78 6.08 36.92
N HIS A 13 1.65 7.01 37.32
CA HIS A 13 1.31 8.41 37.56
C HIS A 13 2.29 9.45 37.00
N CYS A 14 3.10 9.08 36.00
CA CYS A 14 3.87 10.08 35.27
C CYS A 14 2.89 11.07 34.59
N PRO A 15 2.93 12.38 34.89
CA PRO A 15 2.05 13.35 34.24
C PRO A 15 2.33 13.32 32.73
N ALA A 16 1.28 13.24 31.91
CA ALA A 16 1.48 13.23 30.47
C ALA A 16 1.95 14.61 29.98
N ASP A 17 2.92 14.61 29.07
CA ASP A 17 3.41 15.83 28.42
C ASP A 17 2.37 16.40 27.46
N HIS A 18 1.56 15.53 26.86
CA HIS A 18 0.47 15.87 25.97
C HIS A 18 -0.78 15.01 26.26
N HIS A 19 -1.95 15.56 25.94
CA HIS A 19 -3.23 14.87 26.05
C HIS A 19 -4.12 15.13 24.83
N ALA A 20 -4.79 14.09 24.36
CA ALA A 20 -5.87 14.17 23.37
C ALA A 20 -6.89 13.05 23.64
N ASP A 21 -8.12 13.17 23.15
CA ASP A 21 -9.09 12.08 23.21
C ASP A 21 -8.60 10.88 22.39
N VAL A 22 -8.13 11.16 21.18
CA VAL A 22 -7.61 10.18 20.22
C VAL A 22 -6.18 10.54 19.81
N VAL A 23 -5.26 9.60 20.00
CA VAL A 23 -3.88 9.68 19.48
C VAL A 23 -3.75 8.77 18.27
N ILE A 24 -3.14 9.27 17.20
CA ILE A 24 -2.94 8.53 15.95
C ILE A 24 -1.45 8.42 15.67
N VAL A 25 -0.98 7.20 15.44
CA VAL A 25 0.43 6.91 15.14
C VAL A 25 0.60 6.72 13.63
N GLY A 26 1.39 7.59 13.00
CA GLY A 26 1.60 7.73 11.56
C GLY A 26 0.88 8.95 10.98
N ALA A 27 1.35 9.52 9.86
CA ALA A 27 0.66 10.58 9.12
C ALA A 27 0.46 10.26 7.62
N GLY A 28 0.33 8.98 7.27
CA GLY A 28 -0.07 8.54 5.92
C GLY A 28 -1.57 8.68 5.64
N ASN A 29 -2.01 8.24 4.46
CA ASN A 29 -3.41 8.33 4.02
C ASN A 29 -4.41 7.76 5.05
N ALA A 30 -4.12 6.58 5.62
CA ALA A 30 -4.99 5.96 6.62
C ALA A 30 -5.08 6.79 7.91
N ALA A 31 -3.94 7.28 8.39
CA ALA A 31 -3.85 8.06 9.62
C ALA A 31 -4.57 9.42 9.49
N LEU A 32 -4.35 10.13 8.38
CA LEU A 32 -4.99 11.42 8.16
C LEU A 32 -6.49 11.28 7.92
N CYS A 33 -6.94 10.21 7.26
CA CYS A 33 -8.37 9.89 7.18
C CYS A 33 -8.97 9.60 8.57
N ALA A 34 -8.27 8.84 9.41
CA ALA A 34 -8.69 8.59 10.79
C ALA A 34 -8.76 9.87 11.62
N ALA A 35 -7.78 10.76 11.46
CA ALA A 35 -7.71 12.03 12.18
C ALA A 35 -8.91 12.92 11.84
N LEU A 36 -9.18 13.10 10.55
CA LEU A 36 -10.31 13.89 10.06
C LEU A 36 -11.65 13.29 10.51
N ALA A 37 -11.79 11.97 10.45
CA ALA A 37 -13.02 11.29 10.83
C ALA A 37 -13.30 11.36 12.34
N ALA A 38 -12.28 11.18 13.18
CA ALA A 38 -12.40 11.37 14.62
C ALA A 38 -12.74 12.83 14.96
N ARG A 39 -12.11 13.78 14.28
CA ARG A 39 -12.37 15.22 14.46
C ARG A 39 -13.78 15.61 14.03
N ASP A 40 -14.31 15.05 12.95
CA ASP A 40 -15.70 15.25 12.50
C ASP A 40 -16.73 14.77 13.54
N ARG A 41 -16.33 13.85 14.45
CA ARG A 41 -17.14 13.38 15.58
C ARG A 41 -16.88 14.17 16.88
N GLY A 42 -16.11 15.26 16.82
CA GLY A 42 -15.88 16.17 17.93
C GLY A 42 -14.72 15.80 18.86
N ALA A 43 -13.97 14.73 18.58
CA ALA A 43 -12.81 14.36 19.40
C ALA A 43 -11.68 15.40 19.23
N SER A 44 -10.91 15.62 20.30
CA SER A 44 -9.56 16.19 20.19
C SER A 44 -8.59 15.13 19.68
N VAL A 45 -7.76 15.51 18.70
CA VAL A 45 -6.91 14.56 17.96
C VAL A 45 -5.48 15.07 17.93
N LEU A 46 -4.54 14.17 18.22
CA LEU A 46 -3.10 14.39 18.07
C LEU A 46 -2.51 13.32 17.15
N VAL A 47 -1.77 13.73 16.12
CA VAL A 47 -1.10 12.82 15.18
C VAL A 47 0.40 12.83 15.43
N LEU A 48 1.02 11.66 15.48
CA LEU A 48 2.47 11.48 15.64
C LEU A 48 3.07 10.94 14.35
N GLU A 49 4.11 11.59 13.84
CA GLU A 49 4.83 11.18 12.64
C GLU A 49 6.32 11.05 12.96
N ALA A 50 6.89 9.87 12.68
CA ALA A 50 8.29 9.59 12.94
C ALA A 50 9.21 10.35 11.96
N ALA A 51 8.75 10.55 10.72
CA ALA A 51 9.48 11.28 9.70
C ALA A 51 9.54 12.80 9.98
N PRO A 52 10.58 13.49 9.50
CA PRO A 52 10.54 14.94 9.39
C PRO A 52 9.50 15.35 8.34
N LYS A 53 8.96 16.56 8.47
CA LYS A 53 7.89 17.07 7.60
C LYS A 53 8.14 16.87 6.08
N PRO A 54 9.35 17.09 5.54
CA PRO A 54 9.60 16.88 4.10
C PRO A 54 9.53 15.42 3.63
N GLU A 55 9.66 14.45 4.54
CA GLU A 55 9.61 13.00 4.27
C GLU A 55 8.32 12.35 4.83
N ALA A 56 7.37 13.15 5.31
CA ALA A 56 6.14 12.67 5.95
C ALA A 56 5.14 12.05 4.96
N GLY A 57 4.15 11.34 5.50
CA GLY A 57 3.10 10.66 4.72
C GLY A 57 3.36 9.19 4.44
N GLY A 58 4.52 8.67 4.87
CA GLY A 58 4.93 7.29 4.69
C GLY A 58 4.88 6.86 3.22
N ASN A 59 4.53 5.61 2.95
CA ASN A 59 4.39 5.12 1.57
C ASN A 59 3.29 5.79 0.76
N SER A 60 2.32 6.46 1.41
CA SER A 60 1.24 7.13 0.68
C SER A 60 1.80 8.20 -0.28
N THR A 61 2.86 8.90 0.15
CA THR A 61 3.55 9.94 -0.62
C THR A 61 4.24 9.39 -1.88
N TYR A 62 4.67 8.14 -1.88
CA TYR A 62 5.43 7.53 -2.99
C TYR A 62 4.53 6.87 -4.05
N THR A 63 3.21 6.94 -3.89
CA THR A 63 2.29 6.28 -4.81
C THR A 63 1.98 7.11 -6.05
N ALA A 64 1.53 6.41 -7.10
CA ALA A 64 0.87 7.00 -8.25
C ALA A 64 -0.45 7.74 -7.90
N GLY A 65 -1.07 7.45 -6.74
CA GLY A 65 -2.37 8.00 -6.33
C GLY A 65 -3.60 7.27 -6.89
N ALA A 66 -3.45 6.11 -7.53
CA ALA A 66 -4.58 5.34 -8.07
C ALA A 66 -5.48 4.79 -6.95
N MET A 67 -6.80 4.98 -7.08
CA MET A 67 -7.80 4.54 -6.09
C MET A 67 -8.79 3.59 -6.75
N ARG A 68 -8.85 2.33 -6.28
CA ARG A 68 -9.88 1.39 -6.73
C ARG A 68 -11.19 1.69 -6.02
N VAL A 69 -12.28 1.83 -6.77
CA VAL A 69 -13.57 2.27 -6.22
C VAL A 69 -14.71 1.63 -7.00
N VAL A 70 -15.77 1.24 -6.30
CA VAL A 70 -17.03 0.83 -6.94
C VAL A 70 -17.66 2.03 -7.65
N TYR A 71 -18.13 1.85 -8.88
CA TYR A 71 -18.90 2.88 -9.58
C TYR A 71 -19.82 2.24 -10.64
N ASN A 72 -21.02 2.79 -10.78
CA ASN A 72 -22.07 2.29 -11.68
C ASN A 72 -22.35 3.30 -12.79
N GLY A 73 -21.30 3.70 -13.50
CA GLY A 73 -21.39 4.66 -14.59
C GLY A 73 -20.79 6.03 -14.29
N VAL A 74 -20.94 6.93 -15.26
CA VAL A 74 -20.29 8.25 -15.26
C VAL A 74 -20.76 9.18 -14.13
N ASP A 75 -21.98 9.03 -13.64
CA ASP A 75 -22.51 9.90 -12.58
C ASP A 75 -21.80 9.65 -11.24
N ASP A 76 -21.49 8.40 -10.91
CA ASP A 76 -20.65 8.06 -9.76
C ASP A 76 -19.24 8.63 -9.93
N VAL A 77 -18.66 8.55 -11.13
CA VAL A 77 -17.35 9.12 -11.44
C VAL A 77 -17.37 10.65 -11.29
N LYS A 78 -18.42 11.32 -11.77
CA LYS A 78 -18.63 12.78 -11.59
C LYS A 78 -18.77 13.17 -10.12
N SER A 79 -19.33 12.30 -9.28
CA SER A 79 -19.42 12.57 -7.84
C SER A 79 -18.03 12.72 -7.19
N LEU A 80 -17.01 12.07 -7.77
CA LEU A 80 -15.60 12.13 -7.37
C LEU A 80 -14.83 13.23 -8.14
N VAL A 81 -15.10 13.36 -9.44
CA VAL A 81 -14.45 14.29 -10.36
C VAL A 81 -15.49 15.25 -10.94
N PRO A 82 -15.93 16.28 -10.18
CA PRO A 82 -17.00 17.18 -10.61
C PRO A 82 -16.64 18.03 -11.83
N ASP A 83 -15.33 18.25 -12.05
CA ASP A 83 -14.80 19.07 -13.15
C ASP A 83 -14.74 18.30 -14.49
N LEU A 84 -15.30 17.09 -14.54
CA LEU A 84 -15.30 16.24 -15.73
C LEU A 84 -16.11 16.87 -16.88
N GLY A 85 -15.42 17.29 -17.93
CA GLY A 85 -16.01 18.04 -19.05
C GLY A 85 -16.88 17.20 -19.98
N GLU A 86 -17.86 17.83 -20.64
CA GLU A 86 -18.78 17.16 -21.59
C GLU A 86 -18.05 16.45 -22.74
N ALA A 87 -16.97 17.05 -23.25
CA ALA A 87 -16.17 16.45 -24.31
C ALA A 87 -15.46 15.16 -23.85
N GLU A 88 -14.95 15.14 -22.61
CA GLU A 88 -14.32 13.96 -22.02
C GLU A 88 -15.35 12.86 -21.80
N ILE A 89 -16.55 13.21 -21.33
CA ILE A 89 -17.68 12.28 -21.17
C ILE A 89 -18.09 11.66 -22.50
N LYS A 90 -18.20 12.46 -23.55
CA LYS A 90 -18.58 11.98 -24.88
C LYS A 90 -17.51 11.04 -25.46
N ASN A 91 -16.24 11.36 -25.24
CA ASN A 91 -15.12 10.62 -25.82
C ASN A 91 -14.68 9.41 -24.98
N THR A 92 -15.31 9.17 -23.84
CA THR A 92 -14.91 8.12 -22.89
C THR A 92 -16.07 7.20 -22.58
N ASP A 93 -15.83 5.90 -22.65
CA ASP A 93 -16.70 4.88 -22.09
C ASP A 93 -16.23 4.57 -20.66
N PHE A 94 -16.91 5.19 -19.69
CA PHE A 94 -16.60 4.98 -18.27
C PHE A 94 -16.94 3.56 -17.82
N GLY A 95 -17.89 2.88 -18.48
CA GLY A 95 -18.36 1.56 -18.06
C GLY A 95 -18.84 1.55 -16.61
N GLN A 96 -18.61 0.42 -15.94
CA GLN A 96 -18.87 0.22 -14.52
C GLN A 96 -17.79 -0.66 -13.91
N TYR A 97 -17.65 -0.60 -12.60
CA TYR A 97 -16.93 -1.56 -11.78
C TYR A 97 -17.77 -1.77 -10.52
N SER A 98 -18.58 -2.82 -10.54
CA SER A 98 -19.59 -3.11 -9.52
C SER A 98 -18.98 -3.66 -8.23
N GLU A 99 -19.80 -3.83 -7.20
CA GLU A 99 -19.38 -4.53 -5.99
C GLU A 99 -18.97 -5.98 -6.30
N ASP A 100 -19.74 -6.68 -7.13
CA ASP A 100 -19.46 -8.07 -7.54
C ASP A 100 -18.11 -8.17 -8.25
N ASP A 101 -17.82 -7.25 -9.19
CA ASP A 101 -16.51 -7.19 -9.86
C ASP A 101 -15.37 -7.03 -8.85
N PHE A 102 -15.58 -6.25 -7.79
CA PHE A 102 -14.57 -6.03 -6.75
C PHE A 102 -14.43 -7.21 -5.79
N PHE A 103 -15.53 -7.84 -5.40
CA PHE A 103 -15.48 -9.09 -4.64
C PHE A 103 -14.73 -10.16 -5.42
N ASP A 104 -15.09 -10.37 -6.69
CA ASP A 104 -14.45 -11.36 -7.56
C ASP A 104 -12.95 -11.12 -7.70
N ASP A 105 -12.52 -9.88 -7.93
CA ASP A 105 -11.10 -9.54 -8.00
C ASP A 105 -10.38 -9.80 -6.66
N MET A 106 -10.99 -9.42 -5.52
CA MET A 106 -10.39 -9.65 -4.20
C MET A 106 -10.26 -11.13 -3.88
N PHE A 107 -11.31 -11.92 -4.05
CA PHE A 107 -11.28 -13.36 -3.81
C PHE A 107 -10.31 -14.07 -4.74
N ARG A 108 -10.36 -13.78 -6.05
CA ARG A 108 -9.46 -14.40 -7.04
C ARG A 108 -7.99 -14.10 -6.75
N VAL A 109 -7.64 -12.83 -6.57
CA VAL A 109 -6.24 -12.39 -6.41
C VAL A 109 -5.63 -12.85 -5.09
N THR A 110 -6.44 -13.00 -4.04
CA THR A 110 -6.00 -13.52 -2.74
C THR A 110 -6.11 -15.03 -2.60
N ALA A 111 -6.54 -15.74 -3.66
CA ALA A 111 -6.85 -17.18 -3.63
C ALA A 111 -7.84 -17.54 -2.51
N PHE A 112 -8.92 -16.75 -2.40
CA PHE A 112 -10.03 -16.88 -1.44
C PHE A 112 -9.60 -16.79 0.03
N ARG A 113 -8.47 -16.15 0.31
CA ARG A 113 -7.95 -15.98 1.69
C ARG A 113 -8.33 -14.66 2.33
N THR A 114 -8.75 -13.66 1.55
CA THR A 114 -9.17 -12.35 2.09
C THR A 114 -10.23 -12.54 3.16
N ASP A 115 -10.14 -11.76 4.24
CA ASP A 115 -11.13 -11.75 5.30
C ASP A 115 -12.46 -11.21 4.74
N PRO A 116 -13.55 -12.00 4.77
CA PRO A 116 -14.78 -11.64 4.08
C PRO A 116 -15.44 -10.40 4.67
N ASP A 117 -15.39 -10.20 5.99
CA ASP A 117 -16.04 -9.07 6.65
C ASP A 117 -15.28 -7.76 6.36
N LEU A 118 -13.95 -7.82 6.39
CA LEU A 118 -13.11 -6.69 5.99
C LEU A 118 -13.23 -6.39 4.49
N CYS A 119 -13.29 -7.42 3.65
CA CYS A 119 -13.50 -7.26 2.22
C CYS A 119 -14.86 -6.61 1.92
N GLU A 120 -15.93 -7.04 2.60
CA GLU A 120 -17.25 -6.43 2.48
C GLU A 120 -17.24 -4.94 2.89
N ALA A 121 -16.65 -4.63 4.04
CA ALA A 121 -16.52 -3.24 4.49
C ALA A 121 -15.75 -2.39 3.47
N LEU A 122 -14.64 -2.90 2.93
CA LEU A 122 -13.84 -2.22 1.92
C LEU A 122 -14.63 -1.95 0.63
N VAL A 123 -15.25 -2.98 0.06
CA VAL A 123 -15.96 -2.89 -1.21
C VAL A 123 -17.12 -1.92 -1.09
N ARG A 124 -18.02 -2.16 -0.13
CA ARG A 124 -19.26 -1.38 0.03
C ARG A 124 -19.01 0.06 0.44
N LYS A 125 -17.93 0.33 1.20
CA LYS A 125 -17.62 1.69 1.68
C LYS A 125 -16.62 2.44 0.80
N SER A 126 -16.12 1.86 -0.30
CA SER A 126 -15.16 2.50 -1.19
C SER A 126 -15.67 3.84 -1.74
N LEU A 127 -16.78 3.85 -2.47
CA LEU A 127 -17.34 5.05 -3.10
C LEU A 127 -17.76 6.12 -2.07
N PRO A 128 -18.54 5.78 -1.03
CA PRO A 128 -18.89 6.76 0.00
C PRO A 128 -17.67 7.39 0.70
N THR A 129 -16.59 6.61 0.89
CA THR A 129 -15.37 7.11 1.52
C THR A 129 -14.64 8.09 0.61
N LEU A 130 -14.48 7.79 -0.68
CA LEU A 130 -13.84 8.74 -1.61
C LEU A 130 -14.66 10.02 -1.77
N GLN A 131 -15.99 9.93 -1.81
CA GLN A 131 -16.87 11.11 -1.77
C GLN A 131 -16.69 11.92 -0.49
N TRP A 132 -16.49 11.26 0.65
CA TRP A 132 -16.17 11.93 1.91
C TRP A 132 -14.79 12.58 1.86
N MET A 133 -13.75 11.91 1.34
CA MET A 133 -12.41 12.50 1.16
C MET A 133 -12.47 13.76 0.29
N ARG A 134 -13.30 13.77 -0.76
CA ARG A 134 -13.54 14.97 -1.57
C ARG A 134 -14.09 16.12 -0.73
N ARG A 135 -15.07 15.85 0.15
CA ARG A 135 -15.60 16.87 1.09
C ARG A 135 -14.55 17.35 2.11
N GLN A 136 -13.54 16.53 2.41
CA GLN A 136 -12.39 16.94 3.24
C GLN A 136 -11.41 17.84 2.48
N GLY A 137 -11.48 17.92 1.16
CA GLY A 137 -10.59 18.73 0.33
C GLY A 137 -9.70 17.93 -0.63
N VAL A 138 -9.80 16.60 -0.66
CA VAL A 138 -9.04 15.79 -1.62
C VAL A 138 -9.60 15.97 -3.03
N ARG A 139 -8.73 16.31 -3.98
CA ARG A 139 -9.07 16.42 -5.40
C ARG A 139 -8.73 15.14 -6.13
N PHE A 140 -9.66 14.65 -6.92
CA PHE A 140 -9.50 13.48 -7.76
C PHE A 140 -9.54 13.87 -9.25
N GLN A 141 -8.93 13.04 -10.09
CA GLN A 141 -8.99 13.10 -11.54
C GLN A 141 -9.20 11.71 -12.15
N THR A 142 -9.60 11.67 -13.41
CA THR A 142 -9.72 10.41 -14.16
C THR A 142 -8.34 9.85 -14.51
N SER A 143 -8.17 8.53 -14.46
CA SER A 143 -6.88 7.87 -14.72
C SER A 143 -6.52 7.74 -16.22
N HIS A 144 -6.93 8.70 -17.06
CA HIS A 144 -6.76 8.63 -18.52
C HIS A 144 -5.30 8.44 -18.94
N GLY A 145 -4.36 9.12 -18.26
CA GLY A 145 -2.94 9.05 -18.61
C GLY A 145 -2.27 7.71 -18.32
N ARG A 146 -2.92 6.79 -17.59
CA ARG A 146 -2.28 5.58 -17.06
C ARG A 146 -3.09 4.29 -17.25
N GLN A 147 -4.41 4.41 -17.35
CA GLN A 147 -5.34 3.28 -17.29
C GLN A 147 -6.40 3.29 -18.41
N ALA A 148 -6.31 4.19 -19.39
CA ALA A 148 -7.30 4.28 -20.47
C ALA A 148 -6.67 4.18 -21.87
N HIS A 149 -7.26 3.38 -22.74
CA HIS A 149 -6.83 3.20 -24.12
C HIS A 149 -7.98 3.43 -25.09
N LYS A 150 -7.65 3.86 -26.31
CA LYS A 150 -8.65 4.09 -27.36
C LYS A 150 -9.10 2.75 -27.94
N VAL A 151 -10.38 2.43 -27.77
CA VAL A 151 -11.06 1.29 -28.38
C VAL A 151 -12.23 1.85 -29.19
N ASN A 152 -12.26 1.56 -30.50
CA ASN A 152 -13.28 2.08 -31.42
C ASN A 152 -13.47 3.61 -31.35
N GLY A 153 -12.36 4.35 -31.20
CA GLY A 153 -12.37 5.83 -31.16
C GLY A 153 -12.75 6.46 -29.82
N ARG A 154 -13.10 5.68 -28.79
CA ARG A 154 -13.39 6.17 -27.43
C ARG A 154 -12.36 5.63 -26.43
N PHE A 155 -12.04 6.41 -25.40
CA PHE A 155 -11.24 5.94 -24.28
C PHE A 155 -12.03 4.95 -23.44
N ARG A 156 -11.41 3.84 -23.05
CA ARG A 156 -11.98 2.87 -22.12
C ARG A 156 -10.96 2.57 -21.03
N PHE A 157 -11.41 2.63 -19.78
CA PHE A 157 -10.58 2.26 -18.63
C PHE A 157 -10.44 0.75 -18.51
N TRP A 158 -9.33 0.29 -17.95
CA TRP A 158 -9.08 -1.12 -17.70
C TRP A 158 -8.66 -1.42 -16.27
N GLY A 159 -8.83 -2.68 -15.87
CA GLY A 159 -8.39 -3.20 -14.58
C GLY A 159 -9.04 -2.52 -13.36
N GLY A 160 -10.27 -2.01 -13.49
CA GLY A 160 -11.06 -1.48 -12.37
C GLY A 160 -10.57 -0.14 -11.80
N LEU A 161 -9.77 0.63 -12.56
CA LEU A 161 -9.17 1.88 -12.09
C LEU A 161 -9.56 3.06 -12.98
N VAL A 162 -10.63 3.75 -12.56
CA VAL A 162 -11.16 4.93 -13.25
C VAL A 162 -10.63 6.25 -12.68
N CYS A 163 -10.17 6.23 -11.43
CA CYS A 163 -9.90 7.42 -10.64
C CYS A 163 -8.51 7.38 -9.97
N GLU A 164 -7.86 8.53 -9.92
CA GLU A 164 -6.63 8.75 -9.17
C GLU A 164 -6.65 10.12 -8.47
N VAL A 165 -5.77 10.30 -7.49
CA VAL A 165 -5.63 11.56 -6.76
C VAL A 165 -4.85 12.57 -7.61
N TRP A 166 -5.33 13.81 -7.63
CA TRP A 166 -4.62 14.92 -8.26
C TRP A 166 -3.26 15.14 -7.60
N GLY A 167 -2.20 15.16 -8.40
CA GLY A 167 -0.82 15.27 -7.89
C GLY A 167 -0.27 13.99 -7.28
N GLY A 168 -0.94 12.84 -7.47
CA GLY A 168 -0.48 11.53 -7.02
C GLY A 168 -0.39 11.40 -5.50
N GLY A 169 0.54 10.58 -5.02
CA GLY A 169 0.82 10.38 -3.61
C GLY A 169 1.17 11.67 -2.85
N PRO A 170 2.07 12.54 -3.35
CA PRO A 170 2.40 13.79 -2.67
C PRO A 170 1.18 14.70 -2.54
N GLY A 171 0.41 14.87 -3.62
CA GLY A 171 -0.82 15.65 -3.60
C GLY A 171 -1.86 15.13 -2.60
N LEU A 172 -2.00 13.79 -2.48
CA LEU A 172 -2.88 13.17 -1.49
C LEU A 172 -2.50 13.56 -0.06
N VAL A 173 -1.23 13.40 0.29
CA VAL A 173 -0.72 13.66 1.65
C VAL A 173 -0.80 15.15 1.97
N ASP A 174 -0.46 16.03 1.02
CA ASP A 174 -0.54 17.47 1.19
C ASP A 174 -1.97 17.93 1.47
N MET A 175 -2.93 17.54 0.62
CA MET A 175 -4.34 17.91 0.77
C MET A 175 -4.95 17.40 2.07
N LEU A 176 -4.66 16.16 2.46
CA LEU A 176 -5.14 15.61 3.73
C LEU A 176 -4.49 16.28 4.95
N SER A 177 -3.20 16.61 4.86
CA SER A 177 -2.48 17.30 5.93
C SER A 177 -2.97 18.75 6.10
N ASP A 178 -3.27 19.43 5.00
CA ASP A 178 -3.88 20.76 5.00
C ASP A 178 -5.28 20.72 5.61
N ALA A 179 -6.11 19.74 5.21
CA ALA A 179 -7.42 19.53 5.80
C ALA A 179 -7.35 19.30 7.31
N ALA A 180 -6.41 18.47 7.77
CA ALA A 180 -6.21 18.17 9.19
C ALA A 180 -5.84 19.45 9.97
N ARG A 181 -4.84 20.20 9.48
CA ARG A 181 -4.44 21.49 10.07
C ARG A 181 -5.58 22.50 10.08
N GLY A 182 -6.35 22.58 9.00
CA GLY A 182 -7.51 23.46 8.87
C GLY A 182 -8.62 23.17 9.90
N LYS A 183 -8.68 21.93 10.43
CA LYS A 183 -9.59 21.52 11.50
C LYS A 183 -8.99 21.58 12.90
N GLY A 184 -7.80 22.15 13.04
CA GLY A 184 -7.08 22.30 14.31
C GLY A 184 -6.47 20.99 14.83
N ILE A 185 -6.24 20.02 13.95
CA ILE A 185 -5.53 18.78 14.30
C ILE A 185 -4.02 19.07 14.28
N GLU A 186 -3.34 18.79 15.38
CA GLU A 186 -1.90 18.94 15.49
C GLU A 186 -1.19 17.67 14.98
N ILE A 187 -0.11 17.87 14.21
CA ILE A 187 0.78 16.80 13.72
C ILE A 187 2.17 17.04 14.28
N LEU A 188 2.62 16.15 15.16
CA LEU A 188 3.96 16.15 15.73
C LEU A 188 4.92 15.33 14.87
N TYR A 189 5.70 16.02 14.04
CA TYR A 189 6.78 15.40 13.25
C TYR A 189 7.97 15.02 14.13
N GLN A 190 8.83 14.13 13.62
CA GLN A 190 10.00 13.62 14.33
C GLN A 190 9.66 13.05 15.72
N THR A 191 8.47 12.48 15.86
CA THR A 191 7.94 11.94 17.11
C THR A 191 7.65 10.46 16.92
N LEU A 192 8.58 9.62 17.37
CA LEU A 192 8.50 8.18 17.21
C LEU A 192 7.76 7.55 18.39
N ALA A 193 6.59 6.97 18.17
CA ALA A 193 5.92 6.16 19.20
C ALA A 193 6.69 4.85 19.45
N THR A 194 6.96 4.54 20.71
CA THR A 194 7.79 3.40 21.14
C THR A 194 7.00 2.32 21.86
N ASP A 195 6.01 2.70 22.66
CA ASP A 195 5.23 1.77 23.47
C ASP A 195 3.76 2.21 23.61
N LEU A 196 2.85 1.24 23.72
CA LEU A 196 1.48 1.49 24.19
C LEU A 196 1.48 1.57 25.72
N ILE A 197 0.77 2.55 26.27
CA ILE A 197 0.52 2.63 27.71
C ILE A 197 -0.75 1.85 28.00
N VAL A 198 -0.64 0.76 28.76
CA VAL A 198 -1.75 -0.14 29.08
C VAL A 198 -2.01 -0.14 30.59
N THR A 199 -3.27 0.06 30.99
CA THR A 199 -3.72 0.01 32.39
C THR A 199 -5.01 -0.79 32.46
N ASP A 200 -5.08 -1.79 33.34
CA ASP A 200 -6.23 -2.69 33.48
C ASP A 200 -6.68 -3.32 32.14
N GLY A 201 -5.72 -3.71 31.31
CA GLY A 201 -5.96 -4.30 29.99
C GLY A 201 -6.47 -3.33 28.91
N ARG A 202 -6.52 -2.03 29.21
CA ARG A 202 -6.98 -0.97 28.29
C ARG A 202 -5.82 -0.06 27.87
N VAL A 203 -5.78 0.32 26.61
CA VAL A 203 -4.83 1.30 26.10
C VAL A 203 -5.24 2.71 26.53
N ARG A 204 -4.28 3.45 27.09
CA ARG A 204 -4.45 4.78 27.69
C ARG A 204 -3.53 5.85 27.09
N GLY A 205 -2.84 5.54 26.01
CA GLY A 205 -1.89 6.45 25.37
C GLY A 205 -0.68 5.74 24.81
N VAL A 206 0.35 6.52 24.52
CA VAL A 206 1.63 6.05 23.97
C VAL A 206 2.80 6.72 24.66
N ARG A 207 3.91 5.99 24.79
CA ARG A 207 5.23 6.59 24.98
C ARG A 207 5.82 6.90 23.61
N ALA A 208 6.54 8.00 23.50
CA ALA A 208 7.19 8.41 22.26
C ALA A 208 8.56 9.04 22.55
N THR A 209 9.42 9.10 21.54
CA THR A 209 10.67 9.85 21.60
C THR A 209 10.65 10.97 20.56
N ARG A 210 11.04 12.18 20.98
CA ARG A 210 11.18 13.36 20.12
C ARG A 210 12.42 14.13 20.53
N ASP A 211 13.27 14.48 19.56
CA ASP A 211 14.53 15.21 19.81
C ASP A 211 15.41 14.56 20.90
N GLY A 212 15.42 13.23 20.95
CA GLY A 212 16.16 12.43 21.93
C GLY A 212 15.58 12.43 23.35
N LYS A 213 14.37 12.97 23.55
CA LYS A 213 13.65 12.99 24.82
C LYS A 213 12.45 12.07 24.78
N ASP A 214 12.21 11.37 25.88
CA ASP A 214 11.00 10.58 26.06
C ASP A 214 9.82 11.49 26.39
N LEU A 215 8.66 11.14 25.84
CA LEU A 215 7.38 11.81 25.99
C LEU A 215 6.31 10.78 26.39
N VAL A 216 5.40 11.20 27.25
CA VAL A 216 4.19 10.46 27.61
C VAL A 216 2.99 11.20 27.05
N ILE A 217 2.21 10.52 26.22
CA ILE A 217 1.04 11.10 25.55
C ILE A 217 -0.19 10.31 25.98
N GLY A 218 -1.04 10.92 26.81
CA GLY A 218 -2.25 10.27 27.32
C GLY A 218 -3.43 10.38 26.36
N ALA A 219 -4.17 9.28 26.19
CA ALA A 219 -5.35 9.22 25.32
C ALA A 219 -6.43 8.26 25.84
N GLN A 220 -7.68 8.44 25.40
CA GLN A 220 -8.73 7.45 25.64
C GLN A 220 -8.77 6.37 24.55
N ALA A 221 -8.32 6.71 23.34
CA ALA A 221 -8.13 5.78 22.24
C ALA A 221 -6.82 6.06 21.50
N VAL A 222 -6.19 4.98 21.01
CA VAL A 222 -5.01 5.03 20.15
C VAL A 222 -5.33 4.31 18.84
N ILE A 223 -5.03 4.96 17.72
CA ILE A 223 -5.13 4.37 16.38
C ILE A 223 -3.72 4.14 15.84
N LEU A 224 -3.36 2.89 15.59
CA LEU A 224 -2.14 2.53 14.89
C LEU A 224 -2.39 2.59 13.37
N ALA A 225 -1.80 3.56 12.70
CA ALA A 225 -1.91 3.77 11.25
C ALA A 225 -0.54 4.06 10.62
N CYS A 226 0.48 3.33 11.09
CA CYS A 226 1.91 3.59 10.89
C CYS A 226 2.59 2.63 9.91
N GLY A 227 1.85 2.13 8.92
CA GLY A 227 2.42 1.30 7.85
C GLY A 227 2.74 -0.14 8.28
N GLY A 228 3.47 -0.85 7.42
CA GLY A 228 3.96 -2.20 7.67
C GLY A 228 5.38 -2.19 8.27
N PHE A 229 6.25 -3.03 7.71
CA PHE A 229 7.62 -3.25 8.18
C PHE A 229 8.66 -3.38 7.06
N GLU A 230 8.32 -3.00 5.85
CA GLU A 230 9.15 -3.16 4.65
C GLU A 230 10.45 -2.34 4.68
N SER A 231 10.56 -1.30 5.53
CA SER A 231 11.83 -0.59 5.75
C SER A 231 12.74 -1.29 6.77
N ASN A 232 12.24 -2.29 7.51
CA ASN A 232 13.00 -3.00 8.53
C ASN A 232 13.64 -4.26 7.94
N ALA A 233 14.94 -4.18 7.61
CA ALA A 233 15.70 -5.28 7.05
C ALA A 233 15.64 -6.58 7.89
N GLU A 234 15.67 -6.46 9.22
CA GLU A 234 15.58 -7.63 10.12
C GLU A 234 14.21 -8.29 10.04
N MET A 235 13.12 -7.52 10.13
CA MET A 235 11.76 -8.06 10.02
C MET A 235 11.50 -8.63 8.62
N ARG A 236 12.08 -8.04 7.57
CA ARG A 236 12.04 -8.59 6.22
C ARG A 236 12.69 -9.97 6.14
N ALA A 237 13.93 -10.12 6.63
CA ALA A 237 14.58 -11.43 6.69
C ALA A 237 13.80 -12.44 7.55
N ARG A 238 13.26 -11.99 8.69
CA ARG A 238 12.51 -12.82 9.63
C ARG A 238 11.18 -13.34 9.06
N TYR A 239 10.41 -12.47 8.39
CA TYR A 239 9.04 -12.79 7.98
C TYR A 239 8.90 -13.04 6.48
N LEU A 240 9.52 -12.22 5.62
CA LEU A 240 9.43 -12.39 4.16
C LEU A 240 10.37 -13.49 3.66
N GLY A 241 11.48 -13.72 4.38
CA GLY A 241 12.39 -14.83 4.17
C GLY A 241 13.74 -14.42 3.61
N GLN A 242 14.47 -15.40 3.07
CA GLN A 242 15.83 -15.23 2.58
C GLN A 242 15.94 -14.07 1.58
N ASN A 243 17.02 -13.29 1.68
CA ASN A 243 17.38 -12.17 0.80
C ASN A 243 16.46 -10.94 0.83
N TRP A 244 15.34 -10.97 1.56
CA TRP A 244 14.45 -9.82 1.63
C TRP A 244 15.05 -8.63 2.37
N ASP A 245 16.05 -8.84 3.22
CA ASP A 245 16.88 -7.80 3.81
C ASP A 245 17.69 -7.00 2.77
N LEU A 246 17.98 -7.59 1.61
CA LEU A 246 18.75 -7.01 0.51
C LEU A 246 17.90 -6.32 -0.56
N ALA A 247 16.58 -6.51 -0.54
CA ALA A 247 15.69 -5.84 -1.48
C ALA A 247 15.67 -4.32 -1.26
N LYS A 248 15.53 -3.55 -2.33
CA LYS A 248 15.32 -2.09 -2.23
C LYS A 248 13.91 -1.78 -1.75
N VAL A 249 13.73 -0.64 -1.08
CA VAL A 249 12.43 -0.19 -0.60
C VAL A 249 11.86 0.86 -1.55
N ARG A 250 10.74 0.54 -2.19
CA ARG A 250 9.93 1.47 -2.98
C ARG A 250 9.06 2.29 -2.04
N GLY A 251 9.69 3.20 -1.30
CA GLY A 251 8.94 4.03 -0.37
C GLY A 251 9.77 4.61 0.77
N THR A 252 9.10 4.88 1.88
CA THR A 252 9.71 5.54 3.02
C THR A 252 10.77 4.67 3.69
N ARG A 253 11.72 5.30 4.38
CA ARG A 253 12.68 4.62 5.27
C ARG A 253 12.18 4.46 6.71
N PHE A 254 10.98 4.95 7.01
CA PHE A 254 10.45 5.05 8.38
C PHE A 254 9.45 3.94 8.76
N ASN A 255 9.03 3.08 7.82
CA ASN A 255 8.11 1.96 8.10
C ASN A 255 8.85 0.78 8.72
N MET A 256 9.23 0.95 9.99
CA MET A 256 10.11 0.03 10.71
C MET A 256 9.38 -1.09 11.47
N GLY A 257 8.05 -1.17 11.39
CA GLY A 257 7.25 -2.21 12.05
C GLY A 257 7.05 -2.05 13.56
N LEU A 258 7.39 -0.88 14.14
CA LEU A 258 7.24 -0.62 15.58
C LEU A 258 5.78 -0.66 16.05
N GLY A 259 4.83 -0.23 15.21
CA GLY A 259 3.39 -0.39 15.46
C GLY A 259 2.98 -1.84 15.71
N HIS A 260 3.50 -2.77 14.91
CA HIS A 260 3.28 -4.19 15.12
C HIS A 260 3.89 -4.67 16.43
N ALA A 261 5.14 -4.29 16.72
CA ALA A 261 5.82 -4.70 17.95
C ALA A 261 5.07 -4.24 19.21
N MET A 262 4.61 -2.98 19.22
CA MET A 262 3.80 -2.42 20.30
C MET A 262 2.49 -3.19 20.50
N ALA A 263 1.72 -3.39 19.42
CA ALA A 263 0.44 -4.07 19.49
C ALA A 263 0.57 -5.55 19.90
N LEU A 264 1.53 -6.28 19.32
CA LEU A 264 1.78 -7.69 19.64
C LEU A 264 2.21 -7.84 21.11
N SER A 265 3.03 -6.93 21.62
CA SER A 265 3.42 -6.91 23.04
C SER A 265 2.23 -6.64 23.97
N ALA A 266 1.22 -5.90 23.51
CA ALA A 266 -0.04 -5.68 24.21
C ALA A 266 -1.06 -6.83 24.04
N GLY A 267 -0.66 -7.95 23.44
CA GLY A 267 -1.51 -9.14 23.25
C GLY A 267 -2.38 -9.11 21.99
N ALA A 268 -2.12 -8.20 21.04
CA ALA A 268 -2.83 -8.18 19.77
C ALA A 268 -2.62 -9.47 18.97
N ARG A 269 -3.68 -9.90 18.29
CA ARG A 269 -3.69 -11.09 17.45
C ARG A 269 -3.09 -10.78 16.08
N PRO A 270 -2.03 -11.49 15.64
CA PRO A 270 -1.54 -11.39 14.26
C PRO A 270 -2.52 -12.06 13.28
N ALA A 271 -2.61 -11.53 12.06
CA ALA A 271 -3.41 -12.03 10.96
C ALA A 271 -2.76 -11.78 9.59
N GLY A 272 -3.33 -12.36 8.54
CA GLY A 272 -2.86 -12.20 7.17
C GLY A 272 -1.62 -13.03 6.82
N HIS A 273 -0.90 -12.62 5.79
CA HIS A 273 0.25 -13.35 5.24
C HIS A 273 1.56 -12.60 5.56
N TRP A 274 2.20 -12.93 6.68
CA TRP A 274 3.44 -12.28 7.13
C TRP A 274 4.64 -12.49 6.20
N SER A 275 4.66 -13.59 5.44
CA SER A 275 5.62 -13.84 4.34
C SER A 275 5.15 -13.31 2.99
N GLY A 276 4.08 -12.51 2.98
CA GLY A 276 3.52 -11.86 1.81
C GLY A 276 3.89 -10.39 1.75
N ALA A 277 4.28 -9.91 0.56
CA ALA A 277 4.48 -8.50 0.31
C ALA A 277 4.17 -8.14 -1.15
N HIS A 278 3.80 -6.88 -1.37
CA HIS A 278 3.80 -6.28 -2.69
C HIS A 278 5.25 -5.90 -3.06
N ALA A 279 5.80 -6.53 -4.09
CA ALA A 279 7.10 -6.19 -4.64
C ALA A 279 7.08 -6.14 -6.17
N VAL A 280 7.81 -5.19 -6.73
CA VAL A 280 7.79 -4.91 -8.17
C VAL A 280 9.17 -5.04 -8.81
N ALA A 281 9.16 -5.18 -10.14
CA ALA A 281 10.34 -4.86 -10.95
C ALA A 281 10.66 -3.36 -10.81
N TRP A 282 11.83 -3.09 -10.26
CA TRP A 282 12.34 -1.77 -9.91
C TRP A 282 13.65 -1.52 -10.64
N ASP A 283 13.95 -0.29 -11.04
CA ASP A 283 15.20 0.00 -11.74
C ASP A 283 16.42 -0.44 -10.91
N GLN A 284 17.40 -1.09 -11.55
CA GLN A 284 18.62 -1.53 -10.88
C GLN A 284 19.37 -0.39 -10.19
N ASN A 285 19.36 0.81 -10.78
CA ASN A 285 20.08 1.98 -10.27
C ASN A 285 19.24 2.85 -9.31
N ALA A 286 18.02 2.42 -8.96
CA ALA A 286 17.22 3.15 -7.99
C ALA A 286 17.92 3.21 -6.61
N PRO A 287 17.68 4.26 -5.80
CA PRO A 287 18.21 4.33 -4.43
C PRO A 287 17.65 3.23 -3.52
N GLU A 288 18.26 3.05 -2.36
CA GLU A 288 17.87 2.05 -1.35
C GLU A 288 16.44 2.26 -0.83
N TYR A 289 15.99 3.52 -0.77
CA TYR A 289 14.65 3.94 -0.41
C TYR A 289 14.07 4.82 -1.52
N GLY A 290 12.78 5.11 -1.47
CA GLY A 290 12.12 5.95 -2.46
C GLY A 290 12.70 7.36 -2.51
N ASP A 291 12.81 7.91 -3.73
CA ASP A 291 13.21 9.29 -3.98
C ASP A 291 12.01 10.10 -4.45
N LEU A 292 11.60 11.09 -3.66
CA LEU A 292 10.45 11.96 -3.98
C LEU A 292 10.68 12.86 -5.21
N ALA A 293 11.94 13.11 -5.61
CA ALA A 293 12.23 13.87 -6.82
C ALA A 293 11.88 13.08 -8.09
N VAL A 294 11.99 11.75 -8.05
CA VAL A 294 11.64 10.85 -9.16
C VAL A 294 10.23 10.25 -8.98
N GLY A 295 9.78 10.10 -7.74
CA GLY A 295 8.48 9.54 -7.39
C GLY A 295 8.39 8.04 -7.72
N ASP A 296 7.28 7.64 -8.35
CA ASP A 296 7.02 6.24 -8.69
C ASP A 296 7.72 5.76 -9.98
N ALA A 297 8.46 6.64 -10.66
CA ALA A 297 8.96 6.41 -12.02
C ALA A 297 10.15 5.44 -12.13
N PHE A 298 10.72 4.95 -11.02
CA PHE A 298 11.71 3.87 -11.07
C PHE A 298 11.08 2.50 -11.39
N GLN A 299 9.76 2.33 -11.25
CA GLN A 299 9.10 1.07 -11.57
C GLN A 299 9.25 0.71 -13.07
N LYS A 300 9.29 -0.58 -13.39
CA LYS A 300 9.44 -1.07 -14.78
C LYS A 300 8.38 -2.10 -15.10
N HIS A 301 7.22 -1.64 -15.54
CA HIS A 301 6.01 -2.44 -15.69
C HIS A 301 5.57 -2.70 -17.14
N SER A 302 6.39 -2.35 -18.14
CA SER A 302 6.13 -2.65 -19.56
C SER A 302 6.56 -4.07 -19.95
N TYR A 303 7.02 -4.90 -19.00
CA TYR A 303 7.43 -6.30 -19.23
C TYR A 303 6.45 -7.16 -20.07
N PRO A 304 5.11 -6.92 -20.09
CA PRO A 304 4.23 -7.73 -20.94
C PRO A 304 4.57 -7.66 -22.43
N PHE A 305 5.19 -6.56 -22.90
CA PHE A 305 5.53 -6.38 -24.32
C PHE A 305 6.89 -6.97 -24.72
N GLY A 306 7.64 -7.53 -23.78
CA GLY A 306 8.97 -8.10 -24.01
C GLY A 306 9.16 -9.45 -23.33
N ILE A 307 10.42 -9.77 -23.05
CA ILE A 307 10.83 -10.90 -22.20
C ILE A 307 11.66 -10.39 -21.02
N VAL A 308 11.72 -11.18 -19.94
CA VAL A 308 12.58 -10.89 -18.80
C VAL A 308 13.58 -12.04 -18.62
N VAL A 309 14.88 -11.74 -18.63
CA VAL A 309 15.96 -12.73 -18.52
C VAL A 309 16.80 -12.54 -17.26
N ASN A 310 17.20 -13.63 -16.61
CA ASN A 310 18.09 -13.63 -15.45
C ASN A 310 19.58 -13.66 -15.83
N ALA A 311 20.47 -13.77 -14.83
CA ALA A 311 21.92 -13.88 -15.03
C ALA A 311 22.37 -15.05 -15.93
N HIS A 312 21.57 -16.11 -16.06
CA HIS A 312 21.84 -17.23 -16.95
C HIS A 312 21.31 -17.02 -18.37
N GLY A 313 20.77 -15.84 -18.68
CA GLY A 313 20.14 -15.52 -19.95
C GLY A 313 18.82 -16.27 -20.17
N LYS A 314 18.18 -16.78 -19.11
CA LYS A 314 16.94 -17.56 -19.19
C LYS A 314 15.74 -16.74 -18.73
N ARG A 315 14.58 -16.99 -19.34
CA ARG A 315 13.28 -16.54 -18.83
C ARG A 315 12.90 -17.33 -17.58
N PHE A 316 12.19 -16.68 -16.67
CA PHE A 316 11.77 -17.26 -15.38
C PHE A 316 10.34 -16.90 -14.96
N ILE A 317 9.67 -16.00 -15.67
CA ILE A 317 8.28 -15.59 -15.42
C ILE A 317 7.47 -15.59 -16.72
N ASP A 318 6.16 -15.84 -16.62
CA ASP A 318 5.23 -15.58 -17.73
C ASP A 318 4.89 -14.08 -17.76
N GLU A 319 5.61 -13.33 -18.59
CA GLU A 319 5.43 -11.89 -18.71
C GLU A 319 4.03 -11.49 -19.22
N GLY A 320 3.30 -12.43 -19.84
CA GLY A 320 1.95 -12.25 -20.38
C GLY A 320 0.84 -12.98 -19.61
N ALA A 321 1.08 -13.37 -18.35
CA ALA A 321 0.13 -14.18 -17.57
C ALA A 321 -1.24 -13.52 -17.34
N ASP A 322 -1.25 -12.21 -17.10
CA ASP A 322 -2.45 -11.39 -16.95
C ASP A 322 -2.11 -9.94 -17.28
N PHE A 323 -3.09 -9.04 -17.25
CA PHE A 323 -2.81 -7.61 -17.33
C PHE A 323 -1.87 -7.18 -16.22
N ARG A 324 -0.98 -6.21 -16.53
CA ARG A 324 0.00 -5.64 -15.61
C ARG A 324 -0.54 -5.43 -14.21
N ASN A 325 -1.74 -4.82 -14.06
CA ASN A 325 -2.37 -4.48 -12.78
C ASN A 325 -2.64 -5.69 -11.85
N TYR A 326 -2.52 -6.92 -12.36
CA TYR A 326 -2.70 -8.17 -11.60
C TYR A 326 -1.40 -8.99 -11.46
N THR A 327 -0.30 -8.58 -12.10
CA THR A 327 0.99 -9.32 -12.07
C THR A 327 2.15 -8.51 -11.51
N TYR A 328 2.10 -7.18 -11.61
CA TYR A 328 3.23 -6.31 -11.25
C TYR A 328 3.65 -6.45 -9.78
N ALA A 329 2.68 -6.71 -8.90
CA ALA A 329 2.90 -6.74 -7.46
C ALA A 329 3.53 -8.03 -6.93
N LYS A 330 3.71 -9.05 -7.78
CA LYS A 330 4.38 -10.31 -7.44
C LYS A 330 5.75 -10.48 -8.12
N TYR A 331 5.98 -9.86 -9.29
CA TYR A 331 7.20 -10.11 -10.06
C TYR A 331 8.48 -9.52 -9.47
N GLY A 332 8.39 -8.57 -8.52
CA GLY A 332 9.59 -8.18 -7.76
C GLY A 332 10.18 -9.34 -6.95
N ARG A 333 9.33 -10.18 -6.34
CA ARG A 333 9.78 -11.38 -5.61
C ARG A 333 10.50 -12.36 -6.54
N GLU A 334 9.92 -12.61 -7.71
CA GLU A 334 10.50 -13.52 -8.70
C GLU A 334 11.89 -13.05 -9.15
N ILE A 335 12.09 -11.72 -9.29
CA ILE A 335 13.39 -11.11 -9.59
C ILE A 335 14.36 -11.25 -8.41
N LEU A 336 13.89 -11.06 -7.17
CA LEU A 336 14.71 -11.21 -5.96
C LEU A 336 15.26 -12.64 -5.82
N GLU A 337 14.52 -13.65 -6.27
CA GLU A 337 14.91 -15.06 -6.22
C GLU A 337 15.95 -15.43 -7.30
N GLN A 338 16.19 -14.56 -8.29
CA GLN A 338 17.15 -14.83 -9.35
C GLN A 338 18.61 -14.66 -8.87
N PRO A 339 19.58 -15.36 -9.50
CA PRO A 339 20.99 -15.21 -9.18
C PRO A 339 21.43 -13.75 -9.32
N GLY A 340 22.02 -13.20 -8.24
CA GLY A 340 22.42 -11.80 -8.17
C GLY A 340 21.28 -10.80 -7.97
N GLN A 341 20.04 -11.26 -7.77
CA GLN A 341 18.86 -10.43 -7.46
C GLN A 341 18.57 -9.36 -8.53
N PHE A 342 18.91 -9.68 -9.78
CA PHE A 342 18.68 -8.82 -10.93
C PHE A 342 18.14 -9.62 -12.12
N ALA A 343 17.53 -8.90 -13.03
CA ALA A 343 17.13 -9.37 -14.33
C ALA A 343 17.23 -8.23 -15.36
N TRP A 344 17.09 -8.57 -16.64
CA TRP A 344 16.98 -7.60 -17.73
C TRP A 344 15.64 -7.78 -18.44
N GLN A 345 14.88 -6.71 -18.59
CA GLN A 345 13.73 -6.67 -19.48
C GLN A 345 14.20 -6.32 -20.88
N VAL A 346 13.83 -7.10 -21.89
CA VAL A 346 14.30 -6.97 -23.27
C VAL A 346 13.12 -6.71 -24.20
N PHE A 347 13.25 -5.67 -25.01
CA PHE A 347 12.27 -5.19 -25.98
C PHE A 347 12.93 -4.98 -27.34
N ASP A 348 12.09 -4.83 -28.36
CA ASP A 348 12.53 -4.51 -29.71
C ASP A 348 11.76 -3.31 -30.28
N GLY A 349 12.17 -2.86 -31.47
CA GLY A 349 11.66 -1.64 -32.09
C GLY A 349 10.15 -1.63 -32.34
N LYS A 350 9.49 -2.81 -32.38
CA LYS A 350 8.03 -2.90 -32.62
C LYS A 350 7.22 -2.33 -31.45
N VAL A 351 7.73 -2.44 -30.22
CA VAL A 351 6.99 -2.08 -29.00
C VAL A 351 7.62 -0.94 -28.21
N ALA A 352 8.79 -0.42 -28.62
CA ALA A 352 9.49 0.67 -27.93
C ALA A 352 8.59 1.90 -27.69
N HIS A 353 7.74 2.25 -28.66
CA HIS A 353 6.80 3.36 -28.56
C HIS A 353 5.65 3.14 -27.56
N MET A 354 5.44 1.89 -27.13
CA MET A 354 4.40 1.48 -26.15
C MET A 354 4.93 1.44 -24.71
N LEU A 355 6.24 1.56 -24.52
CA LEU A 355 6.84 1.59 -23.19
C LEU A 355 6.40 2.84 -22.43
N ARG A 356 6.04 2.65 -21.16
CA ARG A 356 5.59 3.71 -20.25
C ARG A 356 6.71 4.74 -19.99
N ASP A 357 6.33 5.93 -19.52
CA ASP A 357 7.25 7.06 -19.26
C ASP A 357 8.36 6.72 -18.25
N GLU A 358 8.12 5.77 -17.35
CA GLU A 358 9.11 5.24 -16.40
C GLU A 358 10.35 4.57 -17.06
N TYR A 359 10.29 4.29 -18.36
CA TYR A 359 11.44 3.82 -19.18
C TYR A 359 12.23 4.97 -19.82
N ARG A 360 11.80 6.22 -19.60
CA ARG A 360 12.33 7.44 -20.24
C ARG A 360 12.91 8.43 -19.23
N ILE A 361 12.94 8.08 -17.94
CA ILE A 361 13.60 8.89 -16.92
C ILE A 361 15.11 8.89 -17.12
N ARG A 362 15.79 9.91 -16.60
CA ARG A 362 17.25 10.04 -16.73
C ARG A 362 18.00 8.93 -16.00
N GLU A 363 17.42 8.45 -14.90
CA GLU A 363 18.03 7.49 -13.98
C GLU A 363 17.95 6.04 -14.48
N VAL A 364 17.37 5.81 -15.67
CA VAL A 364 17.12 4.47 -16.20
C VAL A 364 18.40 3.71 -16.53
N THR A 365 18.47 2.45 -16.11
CA THR A 365 19.57 1.54 -16.48
C THR A 365 19.27 0.87 -17.83
N ARG A 366 19.57 1.56 -18.95
CA ARG A 366 19.23 1.12 -20.32
C ARG A 366 20.48 0.83 -21.16
N VAL A 367 20.41 -0.22 -21.97
CA VAL A 367 21.32 -0.47 -23.09
C VAL A 367 20.52 -0.61 -24.40
N GLU A 368 21.14 -0.22 -25.51
CA GLU A 368 20.56 -0.31 -26.85
C GLU A 368 21.57 -0.92 -27.82
N ALA A 369 21.12 -1.71 -28.80
CA ALA A 369 21.96 -2.34 -29.79
C ALA A 369 21.26 -2.52 -31.15
N GLY A 370 22.06 -2.58 -32.23
CA GLY A 370 21.54 -2.82 -33.59
C GLY A 370 21.34 -4.31 -33.91
N SER A 371 21.84 -5.21 -33.06
CA SER A 371 21.71 -6.66 -33.21
C SER A 371 21.58 -7.35 -31.86
N LEU A 372 20.98 -8.55 -31.83
CA LEU A 372 20.90 -9.37 -30.62
C LEU A 372 22.29 -9.81 -30.11
N GLN A 373 23.25 -10.03 -31.02
CA GLN A 373 24.62 -10.40 -30.66
C GLN A 373 25.33 -9.26 -29.92
N GLU A 374 25.15 -8.02 -30.40
CA GLU A 374 25.68 -6.84 -29.72
C GLU A 374 24.94 -6.60 -28.40
N LEU A 375 23.61 -6.77 -28.36
CA LEU A 375 22.83 -6.65 -27.13
C LEU A 375 23.34 -7.63 -26.08
N ALA A 376 23.55 -8.89 -26.45
CA ALA A 376 24.00 -9.96 -25.55
C ALA A 376 25.31 -9.61 -24.82
N GLN A 377 26.22 -8.86 -25.46
CA GLN A 377 27.46 -8.41 -24.84
C GLN A 377 27.28 -7.20 -23.91
N LYS A 378 26.20 -6.43 -24.09
CA LYS A 378 25.87 -5.25 -23.27
C LYS A 378 25.03 -5.60 -22.02
N LEU A 379 24.44 -6.78 -21.95
CA LEU A 379 23.68 -7.24 -20.78
C LEU A 379 24.64 -7.63 -19.64
N GLU A 380 25.07 -6.64 -18.85
CA GLU A 380 25.99 -6.88 -17.74
C GLU A 380 25.46 -7.96 -16.78
N GLY A 381 26.34 -8.91 -16.43
CA GLY A 381 26.04 -10.04 -15.55
C GLY A 381 25.25 -11.19 -16.19
N VAL A 382 24.83 -11.08 -17.45
CA VAL A 382 24.05 -12.12 -18.15
C VAL A 382 24.97 -13.02 -19.00
N ASP A 383 24.72 -14.33 -19.03
CA ASP A 383 25.34 -15.24 -20.00
C ASP A 383 24.89 -14.92 -21.43
N PRO A 384 25.78 -14.41 -22.32
CA PRO A 384 25.42 -14.02 -23.67
C PRO A 384 24.93 -15.20 -24.52
N LYS A 385 25.46 -16.41 -24.31
CA LYS A 385 25.05 -17.60 -25.08
C LYS A 385 23.68 -18.08 -24.66
N GLY A 386 23.43 -18.14 -23.35
CA GLY A 386 22.12 -18.44 -22.78
C GLY A 386 21.05 -17.47 -23.28
N PHE A 387 21.34 -16.16 -23.29
CA PHE A 387 20.40 -15.14 -23.79
C PHE A 387 20.05 -15.34 -25.27
N LEU A 388 21.04 -15.50 -26.14
CA LEU A 388 20.81 -15.70 -27.57
C LEU A 388 19.96 -16.95 -27.85
N HIS A 389 20.25 -18.04 -27.14
CA HIS A 389 19.46 -19.27 -27.24
C HIS A 389 18.02 -19.09 -26.76
N THR A 390 17.82 -18.35 -25.66
CA THR A 390 16.48 -18.01 -25.15
C THR A 390 15.67 -17.21 -26.16
N VAL A 391 16.27 -16.21 -26.81
CA VAL A 391 15.56 -15.41 -27.83
C VAL A 391 15.20 -16.26 -29.04
N GLU A 392 16.12 -17.08 -29.53
CA GLU A 392 15.89 -17.98 -30.66
C GLU A 392 14.72 -18.95 -30.38
N THR A 393 14.79 -19.67 -29.26
CA THR A 393 13.75 -20.65 -28.87
C THR A 393 12.42 -19.98 -28.57
N PHE A 394 12.42 -18.81 -27.92
CA PHE A 394 11.22 -18.03 -27.70
C PHE A 394 10.55 -17.63 -29.02
N ASN A 395 11.30 -17.06 -29.97
CA ASN A 395 10.76 -16.63 -31.25
C ASN A 395 10.16 -17.79 -32.06
N GLN A 396 10.78 -18.98 -32.01
CA GLN A 396 10.28 -20.19 -32.68
C GLN A 396 9.00 -20.75 -32.05
N ALA A 397 8.77 -20.52 -30.76
CA ALA A 397 7.64 -21.03 -30.01
C ALA A 397 6.35 -20.20 -30.12
N ILE A 398 6.40 -19.05 -30.79
CA ILE A 398 5.27 -18.10 -30.88
C ILE A 398 4.18 -18.62 -31.83
N LEU A 399 2.94 -18.59 -31.34
CA LEU A 399 1.74 -18.82 -32.15
C LEU A 399 1.47 -17.61 -33.05
N GLN A 400 1.88 -17.69 -34.32
CA GLN A 400 1.81 -16.55 -35.24
C GLN A 400 0.43 -16.30 -35.84
N ASP A 401 -0.52 -17.23 -35.70
CA ASP A 401 -1.90 -17.16 -36.21
C ASP A 401 -2.81 -16.22 -35.41
N ARG A 402 -2.33 -15.70 -34.27
CA ARG A 402 -3.09 -14.81 -33.37
C ARG A 402 -2.63 -13.37 -33.53
N PRO A 403 -3.50 -12.40 -33.87
CA PRO A 403 -3.08 -11.00 -33.98
C PRO A 403 -2.63 -10.48 -32.61
N PHE A 404 -1.63 -9.59 -32.61
CA PHE A 404 -1.23 -8.87 -31.41
C PHE A 404 -2.27 -7.79 -31.09
N ASP A 405 -2.81 -7.82 -29.88
CA ASP A 405 -3.68 -6.77 -29.36
C ASP A 405 -3.34 -6.48 -27.89
N PRO A 406 -2.68 -5.34 -27.59
CA PRO A 406 -2.25 -5.02 -26.24
C PRO A 406 -3.40 -4.63 -25.30
N THR A 407 -4.62 -4.52 -25.81
CA THR A 407 -5.79 -4.07 -25.05
C THR A 407 -6.64 -5.22 -24.49
N VAL A 408 -6.38 -6.45 -24.96
CA VAL A 408 -7.05 -7.68 -24.50
C VAL A 408 -6.04 -8.76 -24.21
N LYS A 409 -6.45 -9.81 -23.48
CA LYS A 409 -5.68 -11.06 -23.40
C LYS A 409 -5.82 -11.78 -24.76
N ASP A 410 -4.91 -11.44 -25.68
CA ASP A 410 -4.99 -11.78 -27.10
C ASP A 410 -4.76 -13.27 -27.41
N GLY A 411 -4.26 -14.04 -26.44
CA GLY A 411 -3.90 -15.45 -26.62
C GLY A 411 -2.76 -15.66 -27.60
N ARG A 412 -2.04 -14.60 -28.01
CA ARG A 412 -0.83 -14.70 -28.82
C ARG A 412 0.29 -15.18 -27.91
N ALA A 413 0.40 -16.50 -27.80
CA ALA A 413 1.24 -17.18 -26.82
C ALA A 413 2.58 -17.68 -27.39
N ALA A 414 3.54 -17.95 -26.52
CA ALA A 414 4.72 -18.77 -26.80
C ALA A 414 4.65 -20.06 -25.97
N MET A 415 4.54 -21.20 -26.64
CA MET A 415 4.18 -22.50 -26.03
C MET A 415 5.30 -23.54 -26.17
N GLY A 416 5.32 -24.58 -25.33
CA GLY A 416 6.32 -25.65 -25.40
C GLY A 416 7.70 -25.28 -24.84
N LEU A 417 7.79 -24.14 -24.14
CA LEU A 417 8.98 -23.68 -23.41
C LEU A 417 8.88 -24.08 -21.93
N GLU A 418 10.01 -24.07 -21.22
CA GLU A 418 10.07 -24.24 -19.74
C GLU A 418 9.18 -23.21 -19.05
N VAL A 419 9.24 -21.96 -19.52
CA VAL A 419 8.34 -20.88 -19.12
C VAL A 419 7.54 -20.46 -20.35
N GLN A 420 6.22 -20.66 -20.30
CA GLN A 420 5.34 -20.21 -21.38
C GLN A 420 5.16 -18.69 -21.32
N LYS A 421 4.71 -18.08 -22.42
CA LYS A 421 4.18 -16.72 -22.40
C LYS A 421 2.74 -16.76 -22.85
N SER A 422 1.79 -16.42 -21.98
CA SER A 422 0.36 -16.68 -22.25
C SER A 422 -0.27 -15.71 -23.27
N ASN A 423 0.21 -14.46 -23.32
CA ASN A 423 -0.34 -13.40 -24.16
C ASN A 423 0.77 -12.47 -24.67
N TRP A 424 0.49 -11.68 -25.71
CA TRP A 424 1.35 -10.61 -26.22
C TRP A 424 2.76 -11.06 -26.63
N ALA A 425 2.92 -12.31 -27.07
CA ALA A 425 4.19 -12.85 -27.53
C ALA A 425 4.54 -12.30 -28.92
N ASN A 426 5.44 -11.33 -28.97
CA ASN A 426 6.02 -10.81 -30.21
C ASN A 426 7.43 -11.37 -30.40
N PRO A 427 7.82 -11.79 -31.62
CA PRO A 427 9.20 -12.13 -31.90
C PRO A 427 10.11 -10.95 -31.56
N ILE A 428 11.27 -11.20 -30.97
CA ILE A 428 12.31 -10.19 -30.73
C ILE A 428 13.27 -10.28 -31.90
N ASP A 429 13.05 -9.48 -32.94
CA ASP A 429 13.75 -9.59 -34.22
C ASP A 429 13.96 -8.25 -34.96
N THR A 430 13.40 -7.15 -34.43
CA THR A 430 13.40 -5.86 -35.11
C THR A 430 14.20 -4.83 -34.32
N PRO A 431 15.36 -4.35 -34.82
CA PRO A 431 16.14 -3.31 -34.14
C PRO A 431 15.43 -1.94 -34.16
N PRO A 432 15.78 -1.01 -33.25
CA PRO A 432 16.77 -1.18 -32.18
C PRO A 432 16.27 -2.14 -31.10
N PHE A 433 17.19 -2.92 -30.54
CA PHE A 433 16.89 -3.76 -29.37
C PHE A 433 17.24 -2.97 -28.11
N GLU A 434 16.31 -2.92 -27.17
CA GLU A 434 16.46 -2.17 -25.93
C GLU A 434 16.37 -3.12 -24.75
N ALA A 435 17.25 -2.95 -23.76
CA ALA A 435 17.17 -3.70 -22.52
C ALA A 435 17.34 -2.81 -21.29
N TYR A 436 16.62 -3.18 -20.23
CA TYR A 436 16.51 -2.42 -18.99
C TYR A 436 16.82 -3.30 -17.78
N ALA A 437 17.84 -2.95 -17.00
CA ALA A 437 18.21 -3.69 -15.81
C ALA A 437 17.21 -3.42 -14.67
N VAL A 438 16.76 -4.49 -14.02
CA VAL A 438 15.78 -4.43 -12.94
C VAL A 438 16.19 -5.30 -11.75
N THR A 439 15.82 -4.83 -10.56
CA THR A 439 15.88 -5.55 -9.29
C THR A 439 14.50 -5.56 -8.62
N CYS A 440 14.44 -6.03 -7.38
CA CYS A 440 13.24 -6.04 -6.55
C CYS A 440 13.10 -4.75 -5.75
N GLY A 441 11.95 -4.08 -5.89
CA GLY A 441 11.51 -3.01 -4.99
C GLY A 441 10.32 -3.47 -4.15
N VAL A 442 10.51 -3.66 -2.84
CA VAL A 442 9.42 -3.95 -1.90
C VAL A 442 8.62 -2.67 -1.63
N THR A 443 7.29 -2.75 -1.70
CA THR A 443 6.41 -1.60 -1.47
C THR A 443 5.72 -1.66 -0.12
N PHE A 444 5.11 -2.80 0.23
CA PHE A 444 4.37 -2.94 1.49
C PHE A 444 4.12 -4.41 1.86
N THR A 445 3.86 -4.70 3.12
CA THR A 445 3.67 -6.07 3.65
C THR A 445 2.19 -6.42 3.84
N PHE A 446 1.87 -7.72 3.75
CA PHE A 446 0.47 -8.20 3.79
C PHE A 446 0.04 -8.81 5.14
N GLY A 447 1.00 -9.13 6.01
CA GLY A 447 0.75 -9.61 7.37
C GLY A 447 0.64 -8.44 8.34
N GLY A 448 -0.25 -8.56 9.32
CA GLY A 448 -0.46 -7.49 10.27
C GLY A 448 -1.38 -7.87 11.43
N LEU A 449 -2.08 -6.88 11.96
CA LEU A 449 -2.98 -7.02 13.11
C LEU A 449 -4.37 -7.45 12.65
N LYS A 450 -5.00 -8.38 13.37
CA LYS A 450 -6.41 -8.69 13.22
C LYS A 450 -7.23 -7.53 13.77
N ILE A 451 -8.21 -7.07 13.01
CA ILE A 451 -9.20 -6.08 13.43
C ILE A 451 -10.62 -6.59 13.24
N THR A 452 -11.55 -6.03 14.01
CA THR A 452 -12.99 -6.14 13.76
C THR A 452 -13.40 -5.24 12.58
N PRO A 453 -14.62 -5.38 12.03
CA PRO A 453 -15.15 -4.46 11.01
C PRO A 453 -15.24 -2.99 11.46
N ASP A 454 -15.22 -2.74 12.77
CA ASP A 454 -15.18 -1.41 13.39
C ASP A 454 -13.74 -0.92 13.65
N ALA A 455 -12.74 -1.63 13.12
CA ALA A 455 -11.31 -1.34 13.20
C ALA A 455 -10.69 -1.44 14.60
N GLU A 456 -11.36 -2.12 15.54
CA GLU A 456 -10.79 -2.45 16.86
C GLU A 456 -9.76 -3.56 16.72
N VAL A 457 -8.60 -3.44 17.35
CA VAL A 457 -7.58 -4.49 17.35
C VAL A 457 -8.05 -5.65 18.22
N GLU A 458 -8.07 -6.87 17.66
CA GLU A 458 -8.42 -8.06 18.40
C GLU A 458 -7.25 -8.56 19.27
N HIS A 459 -7.54 -8.92 20.51
CA HIS A 459 -6.64 -9.66 21.39
C HIS A 459 -6.54 -11.13 20.97
N LEU A 460 -5.49 -11.84 21.38
CA LEU A 460 -5.31 -13.28 21.16
C LEU A 460 -6.47 -14.15 21.69
N THR A 461 -7.27 -13.63 22.63
CA THR A 461 -8.48 -14.29 23.17
C THR A 461 -9.72 -14.13 22.29
N GLY A 462 -9.64 -13.36 21.20
CA GLY A 462 -10.75 -13.12 20.27
C GLY A 462 -11.68 -11.96 20.67
N THR A 463 -11.28 -11.13 21.63
CA THR A 463 -12.03 -9.94 22.07
C THR A 463 -11.26 -8.67 21.69
N PRO A 464 -11.93 -7.54 21.41
CA PRO A 464 -11.25 -6.25 21.19
C PRO A 464 -10.36 -5.85 22.38
N ILE A 465 -9.20 -5.26 22.09
CA ILE A 465 -8.36 -4.57 23.08
C ILE A 465 -8.97 -3.18 23.30
N PRO A 466 -9.51 -2.87 24.50
CA PRO A 466 -10.19 -1.60 24.72
C PRO A 466 -9.27 -0.39 24.49
N GLY A 467 -9.73 0.53 23.65
CA GLY A 467 -9.00 1.75 23.33
C GLY A 467 -7.93 1.59 22.24
N LEU A 468 -7.79 0.42 21.61
CA LEU A 468 -6.83 0.19 20.55
C LEU A 468 -7.52 -0.09 19.20
N PHE A 469 -7.19 0.72 18.20
CA PHE A 469 -7.68 0.61 16.84
C PHE A 469 -6.51 0.54 15.86
N ALA A 470 -6.75 0.03 14.65
CA ALA A 470 -5.73 0.00 13.61
C ALA A 470 -6.31 0.18 12.21
N ALA A 471 -5.54 0.83 11.33
CA ALA A 471 -5.93 1.09 9.96
C ALA A 471 -4.74 1.17 9.00
N GLY A 472 -4.99 0.90 7.72
CA GLY A 472 -3.96 0.93 6.68
C GLY A 472 -3.16 -0.38 6.64
N GLU A 473 -1.92 -0.29 6.17
CA GLU A 473 -1.06 -1.44 5.89
C GLU A 473 -0.78 -2.32 7.12
N ILE A 474 -0.82 -1.75 8.34
CA ILE A 474 -0.63 -2.49 9.58
C ILE A 474 -1.70 -3.58 9.80
N VAL A 475 -2.83 -3.52 9.08
CA VAL A 475 -3.94 -4.46 9.20
C VAL A 475 -3.68 -5.70 8.34
N GLY A 476 -3.74 -6.87 8.97
CA GLY A 476 -3.64 -8.17 8.30
C GLY A 476 -5.00 -8.70 7.87
N GLY A 477 -5.03 -9.45 6.76
CA GLY A 477 -6.21 -10.22 6.33
C GLY A 477 -6.88 -9.73 5.05
N LEU A 478 -6.57 -8.53 4.56
CA LEU A 478 -7.12 -8.05 3.28
C LEU A 478 -6.38 -8.64 2.07
N PHE A 479 -5.06 -8.72 2.14
CA PHE A 479 -4.19 -9.14 1.04
C PHE A 479 -3.34 -10.36 1.43
N TYR A 480 -2.92 -11.16 0.44
CA TYR A 480 -2.22 -12.44 0.68
C TYR A 480 -1.06 -12.69 -0.28
N ASN A 481 -1.30 -13.32 -1.43
CA ASN A 481 -0.22 -13.61 -2.39
C ASN A 481 0.01 -12.44 -3.35
N ASN A 482 -1.01 -11.59 -3.47
CA ASN A 482 -1.09 -10.47 -4.39
C ASN A 482 -2.21 -9.53 -3.91
N TYR A 483 -2.37 -8.38 -4.55
CA TYR A 483 -3.48 -7.46 -4.31
C TYR A 483 -3.95 -6.80 -5.62
N PRO A 484 -5.24 -6.44 -5.75
CA PRO A 484 -5.70 -5.68 -6.91
C PRO A 484 -5.16 -4.25 -6.84
N GLY A 485 -4.53 -3.77 -7.92
CA GLY A 485 -3.96 -2.41 -7.98
C GLY A 485 -4.95 -1.32 -7.57
N GLY A 486 -4.45 -0.29 -6.87
CA GLY A 486 -5.23 0.83 -6.30
C GLY A 486 -6.02 0.52 -5.03
N THR A 487 -6.14 -0.75 -4.62
CA THR A 487 -6.92 -1.15 -3.44
C THR A 487 -6.26 -0.75 -2.12
N GLY A 488 -4.93 -0.67 -2.07
CA GLY A 488 -4.20 -0.31 -0.84
C GLY A 488 -4.55 1.07 -0.31
N LEU A 489 -4.58 2.10 -1.16
CA LEU A 489 -4.98 3.45 -0.75
C LEU A 489 -6.47 3.51 -0.39
N THR A 490 -7.34 2.85 -1.15
CA THR A 490 -8.77 2.76 -0.82
C THR A 490 -8.98 2.10 0.55
N SER A 491 -8.29 0.98 0.81
CA SER A 491 -8.33 0.31 2.11
C SER A 491 -7.87 1.23 3.23
N GLY A 492 -6.73 1.90 3.06
CA GLY A 492 -6.24 2.88 4.03
C GLY A 492 -7.27 3.96 4.34
N ALA A 493 -7.94 4.52 3.32
CA ALA A 493 -8.96 5.54 3.52
C ALA A 493 -10.23 5.00 4.21
N VAL A 494 -10.73 3.84 3.77
CA VAL A 494 -11.94 3.21 4.33
C VAL A 494 -11.74 2.85 5.80
N PHE A 495 -10.70 2.07 6.11
CA PHE A 495 -10.43 1.65 7.48
C PHE A 495 -9.89 2.79 8.35
N GLY A 496 -9.20 3.77 7.75
CA GLY A 496 -8.84 5.01 8.44
C GLY A 496 -10.08 5.74 8.92
N LYS A 497 -11.03 6.00 8.02
CA LYS A 497 -12.30 6.66 8.36
C LYS A 497 -13.07 5.86 9.43
N ILE A 498 -13.19 4.54 9.28
CA ILE A 498 -13.86 3.68 10.26
C ILE A 498 -13.17 3.78 11.63
N ALA A 499 -11.85 3.61 11.69
CA ALA A 499 -11.08 3.68 12.94
C ALA A 499 -11.25 5.03 13.65
N GLY A 500 -11.26 6.13 12.88
CA GLY A 500 -11.51 7.47 13.44
C GLY A 500 -12.90 7.62 14.03
N GLU A 501 -13.93 7.15 13.32
CA GLU A 501 -15.32 7.20 13.81
C GLU A 501 -15.52 6.31 15.05
N SER A 502 -14.96 5.11 15.05
CA SER A 502 -15.06 4.16 16.16
C SER A 502 -14.29 4.62 17.40
N ALA A 503 -13.08 5.15 17.21
CA ALA A 503 -12.28 5.70 18.31
C ALA A 503 -12.97 6.88 18.99
N ALA A 504 -13.59 7.78 18.21
CA ALA A 504 -14.37 8.88 18.77
C ALA A 504 -15.63 8.40 19.52
N ALA A 505 -16.33 7.38 19.01
CA ALA A 505 -17.47 6.78 19.71
C ALA A 505 -17.04 6.10 21.04
N HIS A 506 -15.86 5.48 21.06
CA HIS A 506 -15.27 4.91 22.26
C HIS A 506 -15.02 5.96 23.35
N VAL A 507 -14.45 7.11 22.97
CA VAL A 507 -14.22 8.26 23.85
C VAL A 507 -15.54 8.75 24.47
N GLN A 508 -16.56 8.97 23.64
CA GLN A 508 -17.87 9.46 24.09
C GLN A 508 -18.51 8.50 25.11
N THR A 509 -18.43 7.20 24.85
CA THR A 509 -18.94 6.16 25.76
C THR A 509 -18.20 6.16 27.09
N ALA A 510 -16.87 6.31 27.08
CA ALA A 510 -16.06 6.37 28.30
C ALA A 510 -16.38 7.63 29.14
N GLN A 511 -16.60 8.77 28.49
CA GLN A 511 -17.02 10.01 29.16
C GLN A 511 -18.40 9.87 29.82
N SER A 512 -19.39 9.33 29.11
CA SER A 512 -20.73 9.09 29.67
C SER A 512 -20.73 8.10 30.84
N ALA A 513 -19.90 7.06 30.78
CA ALA A 513 -19.76 6.12 31.89
C ALA A 513 -19.15 6.77 33.14
N GLY A 514 -18.14 7.65 32.96
CA GLY A 514 -17.53 8.42 34.04
C GLY A 514 -18.50 9.40 34.72
N GLU A 515 -19.38 10.05 33.96
CA GLU A 515 -20.40 10.96 34.51
C GLU A 515 -21.48 10.23 35.32
N SER A 516 -21.90 9.04 34.86
CA SER A 516 -22.92 8.22 35.55
C SER A 516 -22.45 7.61 36.89
N GLY A 517 -21.14 7.40 37.06
CA GLY A 517 -20.52 6.84 38.27
C GLY A 517 -20.39 7.80 39.46
N THR A 518 -20.79 9.07 39.30
CA THR A 518 -20.64 10.10 40.34
C THR A 518 -21.90 10.28 41.21
N THR A 519 -22.87 9.36 41.13
CA THR A 519 -24.09 9.42 41.96
C THR A 519 -23.91 8.71 43.31
N ALA A 520 -23.75 9.54 44.35
CA ALA A 520 -24.03 9.30 45.78
C ALA A 520 -23.37 8.06 46.46
N ARG A 521 -22.24 8.32 47.13
CA ARG A 521 -21.89 7.56 48.35
C ARG A 521 -22.99 7.78 49.40
N PRO A 522 -23.66 6.74 49.93
CA PRO A 522 -24.61 6.94 51.02
C PRO A 522 -23.86 7.39 52.27
N ALA A 523 -24.34 8.47 52.89
CA ALA A 523 -23.80 8.99 54.14
C ALA A 523 -23.82 7.89 55.22
N ARG A 524 -22.68 7.70 55.91
CA ARG A 524 -22.61 6.83 57.09
C ARG A 524 -23.60 7.33 58.16
N PRO A 525 -24.39 6.45 58.82
CA PRO A 525 -25.23 6.87 59.91
C PRO A 525 -24.36 7.32 61.10
N ALA A 526 -24.71 8.46 61.69
CA ALA A 526 -24.11 8.93 62.92
C ALA A 526 -24.41 7.94 64.06
N THR A 527 -23.37 7.39 64.66
CA THR A 527 -23.43 6.67 65.94
C THR A 527 -23.95 7.60 67.02
N ILE A 528 -25.17 7.36 67.49
CA ILE A 528 -25.72 7.92 68.71
C ILE A 528 -25.03 7.23 69.89
N ARG A 529 -24.38 8.01 70.75
CA ARG A 529 -23.94 7.56 72.08
C ARG A 529 -25.17 7.42 72.98
N GLY A 530 -25.36 6.23 73.53
CA GLY A 530 -26.20 5.92 74.67
C GLY A 530 -25.39 5.07 75.64
#